data_AF-A0A7C3JDE3-F1
#
_entry.id   AF-A0A7C3JDE3-F1
#
_cell.length_a   1.000
_cell.length_b   1.000
_cell.length_c   1.000
_cell.angle_alpha   90.00
_cell.angle_beta   90.00
_cell.angle_gamma   90.00
#
_symmetry.space_group_name_H-M   'P 1'
#
loop_
_entity.id
_entity.type
_entity.pdbx_description
1 polymer ?
#
loop_
_entity_poly.entity_id
_entity_poly.type
_entity_poly.pdbx_seq_one_letter_code
_entity_poly.pdbx_strand_id
1 'polypeptide(L)' 'MDLEKLEASKKEKYAMGVTILILLGAITLGEFGVALVGNNLGMILMLVALLKAFFVVRDYMHIGRLFSGEEE' A
#
# COMPACT_ATOMS: atom_id res chain seq x y z
N MET A 1 -4.09 -3.78 32.01
CA MET A 1 -5.12 -3.31 31.05
C MET A 1 -4.49 -2.63 29.83
N ASP A 2 -3.22 -2.21 29.91
CA ASP A 2 -2.51 -1.54 28.81
C ASP A 2 -1.87 -2.48 27.77
N LEU A 3 -1.49 -3.69 28.16
CA LEU A 3 -0.89 -4.69 27.26
C LEU A 3 -1.84 -5.14 26.14
N GLU A 4 -3.12 -5.33 26.44
CA GLU A 4 -4.13 -5.77 25.47
C GLU A 4 -4.44 -4.69 24.41
N LYS A 5 -4.37 -3.41 24.79
CA LYS A 5 -4.55 -2.28 23.87
C LYS A 5 -3.38 -2.11 22.91
N LEU A 6 -2.15 -2.36 23.38
CA LEU A 6 -0.94 -2.34 22.56
C LEU A 6 -0.97 -3.45 21.49
N GLU A 7 -1.36 -4.67 21.86
CA GLU A 7 -1.47 -5.79 20.93
C GLU A 7 -2.57 -5.57 19.88
N ALA A 8 -3.73 -5.02 20.28
CA ALA A 8 -4.81 -4.67 19.36
C ALA A 8 -4.36 -3.60 18.34
N SER A 9 -3.69 -2.55 18.80
CA SER A 9 -3.16 -1.48 17.94
C SER A 9 -2.13 -2.00 16.93
N LYS A 10 -1.25 -2.92 17.34
CA LYS A 10 -0.28 -3.58 16.43
C LYS A 10 -0.98 -4.42 15.36
N LYS A 11 -2.00 -5.17 15.74
CA LYS A 11 -2.80 -5.98 14.80
C LYS A 11 -3.50 -5.13 13.75
N GLU A 12 -4.11 -4.02 14.15
CA GLU A 12 -4.77 -3.09 13.21
C GLU A 12 -3.77 -2.45 12.24
N LYS A 13 -2.61 -2.01 12.75
CA LYS A 13 -1.53 -1.45 11.91
C LYS A 13 -0.99 -2.47 10.90
N TYR A 14 -0.79 -3.71 11.33
CA TYR A 14 -0.33 -4.79 10.46
C TYR A 14 -1.39 -5.16 9.40
N ALA A 15 -2.66 -5.24 9.79
CA ALA A 15 -3.76 -5.48 8.87
C ALA A 15 -3.84 -4.40 7.79
N MET A 16 -3.66 -3.12 8.16
CA MET A 16 -3.64 -2.01 7.22
C MET A 16 -2.51 -2.16 6.20
N GLY A 17 -1.28 -2.45 6.65
CA GLY A 17 -0.13 -2.70 5.77
C GLY A 17 -0.37 -3.87 4.80
N VAL A 18 -0.96 -4.97 5.28
CA VAL A 18 -1.32 -6.13 4.45
C VAL A 18 -2.41 -5.77 3.42
N THR A 19 -3.44 -5.02 3.81
CA THR A 19 -4.49 -4.56 2.88
C THR A 19 -3.91 -3.72 1.75
N ILE A 20 -3.00 -2.79 2.07
CA ILE A 20 -2.34 -1.93 1.08
C ILE A 20 -1.44 -2.76 0.15
N LEU A 21 -0.73 -3.76 0.69
CA LEU A 21 0.11 -4.65 -0.09
C LEU A 21 -0.70 -5.50 -1.08
N ILE A 22 -1.88 -5.99 -0.64
CA ILE A 22 -2.83 -6.70 -1.52
C ILE A 22 -3.38 -5.75 -2.59
N LEU A 23 -3.74 -4.51 -2.23
CA LEU A 23 -4.22 -3.49 -3.18
C LEU A 23 -3.17 -3.18 -4.25
N LEU A 24 -1.92 -2.95 -3.84
CA LEU A 24 -0.77 -2.75 -4.73
C LEU A 24 -0.54 -3.94 -5.66
N GLY A 25 -0.64 -5.16 -5.14
CA GLY A 25 -0.56 -6.39 -5.93
C GLY A 25 -1.66 -6.48 -6.98
N ALA A 26 -2.91 -6.20 -6.61
CA ALA A 26 -4.05 -6.19 -7.52
C ALA A 26 -3.91 -5.15 -8.64
N ILE A 27 -3.49 -3.92 -8.31
CA ILE A 27 -3.22 -2.88 -9.30
C ILE A 27 -2.10 -3.31 -10.27
N THR A 28 -1.08 -4.00 -9.78
CA THR A 28 0.03 -4.50 -10.60
C THR A 28 -0.40 -5.62 -11.55
N LEU A 29 -1.27 -6.52 -11.11
CA LEU A 29 -1.86 -7.54 -11.99
C LEU A 29 -2.76 -6.92 -13.06
N GLY A 30 -3.56 -5.92 -12.71
CA GLY A 30 -4.38 -5.17 -13.66
C GLY A 30 -3.53 -4.47 -14.72
N GLU A 31 -2.45 -3.82 -14.29
CA GLU A 31 -1.50 -3.13 -15.17
C GLU A 31 -0.80 -4.11 -16.13
N PHE A 32 -0.39 -5.28 -15.65
CA PHE A 32 0.16 -6.35 -16.49
C PHE A 32 -0.84 -6.83 -17.55
N GLY A 33 -2.11 -7.04 -17.18
CA GLY A 33 -3.18 -7.40 -18.12
C GLY A 33 -3.41 -6.31 -19.19
N VAL A 34 -3.42 -5.04 -18.78
CA VAL A 34 -3.57 -3.90 -19.71
C VAL A 34 -2.37 -3.79 -20.66
N ALA A 35 -1.16 -4.01 -20.15
CA ALA A 35 0.07 -4.00 -20.95
C ALA A 35 0.10 -5.14 -21.99
N LEU A 36 -0.48 -6.31 -21.68
CA LEU A 36 -0.60 -7.41 -22.64
C LEU A 36 -1.57 -7.11 -23.79
N VAL A 37 -2.58 -6.27 -23.56
CA VAL A 37 -3.66 -6.01 -24.54
C VAL A 37 -3.38 -4.78 -25.41
N GLY A 38 -2.61 -3.79 -24.95
CA GLY A 38 -2.53 -2.48 -25.59
C GLY A 38 -1.12 -1.97 -25.91
N ASN A 39 -0.80 -1.85 -27.20
CA ASN A 39 0.46 -1.26 -27.71
C ASN A 39 0.55 0.28 -27.54
N ASN A 40 -0.52 0.96 -27.11
CA ASN A 40 -0.59 2.43 -27.03
C ASN A 40 -1.21 2.97 -25.72
N LEU A 41 -1.31 2.14 -24.68
CA LEU A 41 -1.90 2.53 -23.39
C LEU A 41 -0.87 3.11 -22.41
N GLY A 42 0.29 3.54 -22.88
CA GLY A 42 1.37 4.05 -22.05
C GLY A 42 0.95 5.20 -21.13
N MET A 43 0.03 6.06 -21.57
CA MET A 43 -0.51 7.15 -20.75
C MET A 43 -1.40 6.64 -19.61
N ILE A 44 -2.17 5.57 -19.84
CA ILE A 44 -2.99 4.91 -18.81
C ILE A 44 -2.09 4.21 -17.79
N LEU A 45 -1.06 3.49 -18.25
CA LEU A 45 -0.08 2.84 -17.36
C LEU A 45 0.64 3.88 -16.48
N MET A 46 1.02 5.02 -17.06
CA MET A 46 1.64 6.12 -16.33
C MET A 46 0.71 6.70 -15.24
N LEU A 47 -0.58 6.85 -15.53
CA LEU A 47 -1.59 7.31 -14.57
C LEU A 47 -1.80 6.28 -13.43
N VAL A 48 -1.83 4.98 -13.77
CA VAL A 48 -1.87 3.89 -12.80
C VAL A 48 -0.62 3.88 -11.91
N ALA A 49 0.56 4.10 -12.48
CA ALA A 49 1.82 4.21 -11.74
C ALA A 49 1.84 5.41 -10.79
N LEU A 50 1.27 6.57 -11.19
CA LEU A 50 1.12 7.73 -10.32
C LEU A 50 0.18 7.48 -9.14
N LEU A 51 -0.98 6.85 -9.39
CA LEU A 51 -1.88 6.41 -8.31
C LEU A 51 -1.17 5.47 -7.34
N LYS A 52 -0.41 4.51 -7.88
CA LYS A 52 0.37 3.56 -7.10
C LYS A 52 1.41 4.27 -6.22
N ALA A 53 2.15 5.22 -6.78
CA ALA A 53 3.12 6.04 -6.05
C ALA A 53 2.44 6.87 -4.94
N PHE A 54 1.25 7.41 -5.18
CA PHE A 54 0.48 8.12 -4.16
C PHE A 54 0.10 7.21 -2.98
N PHE A 55 -0.40 5.99 -3.23
CA PHE A 55 -0.68 5.02 -2.16
C PHE A 55 0.58 4.64 -1.38
N VAL A 56 1.72 4.46 -2.06
CA VAL A 56 2.99 4.13 -1.42
C VAL A 56 3.50 5.30 -0.55
N VAL A 57 3.43 6.54 -1.03
CA VAL A 57 3.87 7.72 -0.25
C VAL A 57 2.92 8.01 0.91
N ARG A 58 1.60 7.95 0.68
CA ARG A 58 0.62 8.22 1.73
C ARG A 58 0.64 7.15 2.79
N ASP A 59 0.58 5.89 2.40
CA ASP A 59 0.37 4.81 3.36
C ASP A 59 1.68 4.12 3.74
N TYR A 60 2.57 3.79 2.80
CA TYR A 60 3.80 3.05 3.10
C TYR A 60 4.89 3.90 3.76
N MET A 61 5.10 5.15 3.34
CA MET A 61 6.07 6.05 4.01
C MET A 61 5.59 6.53 5.38
N HIS A 62 4.27 6.71 5.56
CA HIS A 62 3.74 7.10 6.87
C HIS A 62 3.55 5.89 7.80
N ILE A 63 3.40 4.68 7.27
CA ILE A 63 3.53 3.43 8.04
C ILE A 63 4.89 3.37 8.75
N GLY A 64 5.98 3.78 8.10
CA GLY A 64 7.30 3.87 8.75
C GLY A 64 7.29 4.76 10.00
N ARG A 65 6.57 5.89 9.95
CA ARG A 65 6.37 6.78 11.11
C ARG A 65 5.37 6.24 12.16
N LEU A 66 4.48 5.34 11.76
CA LEU A 66 3.53 4.64 12.64
C LEU A 66 4.15 3.44 13.38
N PHE A 67 5.25 2.90 12.84
CA PHE A 67 6.12 1.88 13.46
C PHE A 67 7.32 2.48 14.20
N SER A 68 7.75 3.71 13.88
CA SER A 68 8.82 4.42 14.61
C SER A 68 8.34 5.15 15.87
N GLY A 69 7.07 5.04 16.24
CA GLY A 69 6.47 5.66 17.43
C GLY A 69 6.36 4.73 18.65
N GLU A 70 7.11 3.62 18.66
CA GLU A 70 7.18 2.66 19.79
C GLU A 70 8.64 2.43 20.25
N GLU A 71 9.50 3.44 20.10
CA GLU A 71 10.76 3.53 20.86
C GLU A 71 10.72 4.75 21.79
N GLU A 72 9.68 4.90 22.61
CA GLU A 72 9.72 5.53 23.94
C GLU A 72 8.66 4.90 24.86
#